data_AF-A0A7C5WXU2-F1
#
_entry.id   AF-A0A7C5WXU2-F1
#
_cell.length_a   1.000
_cell.length_b   1.000
_cell.length_c   1.000
_cell.angle_alpha   90.00
_cell.angle_beta   90.00
_cell.angle_gamma   90.00
#
_symmetry.space_group_name_H-M   'P 1'
#
loop_
_entity.id
_entity.type
_entity.pdbx_description
1 polymer ?
#
loop_
_entity_poly.entity_id
_entity_poly.type
_entity_poly.pdbx_seq_one_letter_code
_entity_poly.pdbx_strand_id
1 'polypeptide(L)'
;MRTVTIKVKEEVAEVVEEMVKLGIARSRNHAYNIIIEAGLPKVLELIEHRRKVRELADRFLREGLPYRDLPTVRDVEEVRER
;
A
#
# COMPACT_ATOMS: atom_id res chain seq x y z
N MET A 1 22.96 7.71 -7.90
CA MET A 1 21.54 8.14 -7.77
C MET A 1 21.03 8.54 -9.15
N ARG A 2 19.76 8.28 -9.46
CA ARG A 2 19.14 8.72 -10.71
C ARG A 2 18.49 10.08 -10.49
N THR A 3 18.82 11.07 -11.31
CA THR A 3 18.20 12.39 -11.23
C THR A 3 16.84 12.35 -11.89
N VAL A 4 15.84 12.88 -11.20
CA VAL A 4 14.48 13.05 -11.70
C VAL A 4 14.02 14.47 -11.42
N THR A 5 13.28 15.06 -12.35
CA THR A 5 12.60 16.34 -12.12
C THR A 5 11.18 16.04 -11.65
N ILE A 6 10.82 16.52 -10.47
CA ILE A 6 9.48 16.36 -9.91
C ILE A 6 8.83 17.73 -9.74
N LYS A 7 7.51 17.80 -9.95
CA LYS A 7 6.70 18.93 -9.53
C LYS A 7 6.12 18.59 -8.17
N VAL A 8 6.23 19.52 -7.22
CA VAL A 8 5.70 19.36 -5.86
C VAL A 8 4.75 20.50 -5.54
N LYS A 9 3.89 20.29 -4.53
CA LYS A 9 3.07 21.36 -3.97
C LYS A 9 3.95 22.34 -3.18
N GLU A 10 3.50 23.58 -3.09
CA GLU A 10 4.20 24.63 -2.32
C GLU A 10 4.43 24.21 -0.86
N GLU A 11 3.42 23.63 -0.22
CA GLU A 11 3.49 23.13 1.15
C GLU A 11 4.68 22.17 1.38
N VAL A 12 4.99 21.33 0.38
CA VAL A 12 6.12 20.39 0.46
C VAL A 12 7.45 21.12 0.31
N ALA A 13 7.49 22.13 -0.56
CA ALA A 13 8.68 22.96 -0.73
C ALA A 13 9.01 23.74 0.55
N GLU A 14 8.00 24.32 1.21
CA GLU A 14 8.15 25.02 2.50
C GLU A 14 8.72 24.10 3.57
N VAL A 15 8.16 22.89 3.74
CA VAL A 15 8.68 21.90 4.70
C VAL A 15 10.15 21.56 4.39
N VAL A 16 10.50 21.39 3.12
CA VAL A 16 11.88 21.11 2.72
C VAL A 16 12.83 22.25 3.06
N GLU A 17 12.42 23.50 2.85
CA GLU A 17 13.22 24.67 3.23
C GLU A 17 13.41 24.72 4.76
N GLU A 18 12.36 24.47 5.55
CA GLU A 18 12.46 24.40 7.01
C GLU A 18 13.40 23.26 7.48
N MET A 19 13.33 22.08 6.84
CA MET A 19 14.25 20.97 7.15
C MET A 19 15.72 21.34 6.92
N VAL A 20 16.01 22.16 5.90
CA VAL A 20 17.38 22.64 5.65
C VAL A 20 17.77 23.71 6.68
N LYS A 21 16.89 24.67 6.98
CA LYS A 21 17.16 25.72 7.98
C LYS A 21 17.43 25.15 9.37
N LEU A 22 16.70 24.12 9.77
CA LEU A 22 16.86 23.44 11.06
C LEU A 22 18.06 22.48 11.08
N GLY A 23 18.80 22.32 9.97
CA GLY A 23 19.95 21.43 9.88
C GLY A 23 19.60 19.93 9.85
N ILE A 24 18.32 19.58 9.74
CA ILE A 24 17.85 18.19 9.60
C ILE A 24 18.34 17.61 8.28
N ALA A 25 18.35 18.44 7.23
CA ALA A 25 18.85 18.07 5.91
C ALA A 25 20.03 18.94 5.48
N ARG A 26 21.04 18.31 4.89
CA ARG A 26 22.24 18.97 4.33
C ARG A 26 21.95 19.81 3.07
N SER A 27 20.84 19.54 2.38
CA SER A 27 20.41 20.23 1.17
C SER A 27 18.95 19.91 0.88
N ARG A 28 18.31 20.67 -0.03
CA ARG A 28 16.93 20.43 -0.45
C ARG A 28 16.74 19.03 -1.04
N ASN A 29 17.70 18.58 -1.86
CA ASN A 29 17.65 17.23 -2.44
C ASN A 29 17.75 16.15 -1.35
N HIS A 30 18.56 16.37 -0.32
CA HIS A 30 18.64 15.46 0.82
C HIS A 30 17.31 15.43 1.59
N ALA A 31 16.67 16.58 1.82
CA ALA A 31 15.36 16.65 2.46
C ALA A 31 14.29 15.88 1.67
N TYR A 32 14.23 16.07 0.35
CA TYR A 32 13.31 15.32 -0.51
C TYR A 32 13.53 13.80 -0.41
N ASN A 33 14.79 13.35 -0.39
CA ASN A 33 15.08 11.92 -0.24
C ASN A 33 14.62 11.39 1.11
N ILE A 34 14.85 12.13 2.21
CA ILE A 34 14.36 11.73 3.55
C ILE A 34 12.83 11.58 3.55
N ILE A 35 12.10 12.53 2.96
CA ILE A 35 10.64 12.48 2.86
C ILE A 35 10.19 11.25 2.06
N ILE A 36 10.83 11.00 0.91
CA ILE A 36 10.50 9.86 0.04
C ILE A 36 10.80 8.54 0.74
N GLU A 37 11.95 8.42 1.39
CA GLU A 37 12.35 7.22 2.14
C GLU A 37 11.39 6.93 3.30
N ALA A 38 10.94 7.96 4.02
CA ALA A 38 9.95 7.80 5.08
C ALA A 38 8.59 7.31 4.55
N GLY A 39 8.18 7.74 3.35
CA GLY A 39 6.93 7.32 2.72
C GLY A 39 6.99 5.97 1.99
N LEU A 40 8.19 5.52 1.61
CA LEU A 40 8.39 4.34 0.76
C LEU A 40 7.80 3.04 1.34
N PRO A 41 7.96 2.71 2.65
CA PRO A 41 7.40 1.48 3.21
C PRO A 41 5.88 1.39 3.05
N LYS A 42 5.17 2.51 3.22
CA LYS A 42 3.72 2.54 3.10
C LYS A 42 3.26 2.28 1.66
N VAL A 43 4.00 2.83 0.69
CA VAL A 43 3.73 2.60 -0.73
C VAL A 43 4.01 1.15 -1.11
N LEU A 44 5.08 0.55 -0.58
CA LEU A 44 5.39 -0.87 -0.82
C LEU A 44 4.30 -1.80 -0.29
N GLU A 45 3.82 -1.55 0.94
CA GLU A 45 2.71 -2.31 1.54
C GLU A 45 1.45 -2.25 0.66
N LEU A 46 1.10 -1.06 0.14
CA LEU A 46 -0.04 -0.89 -0.75
C LEU A 46 0.12 -1.65 -2.08
N ILE A 47 1.32 -1.67 -2.65
CA ILE A 47 1.62 -2.42 -3.87
C ILE A 47 1.47 -3.92 -3.63
N GLU A 48 2.01 -4.43 -2.53
CA GLU A 48 1.93 -5.84 -2.17
C GLU A 48 0.47 -6.26 -1.96
N HIS A 49 -0.29 -5.47 -1.20
CA HIS A 49 -1.70 -5.72 -0.96
C HIS A 49 -2.49 -5.79 -2.28
N ARG A 50 -2.29 -4.82 -3.19
CA ARG A 50 -2.98 -4.83 -4.49
C ARG A 50 -2.55 -6.00 -5.37
N ARG A 51 -1.27 -6.39 -5.33
CA ARG A 51 -0.79 -7.58 -6.05
C ARG A 51 -1.48 -8.84 -5.54
N LYS A 52 -1.59 -9.01 -4.22
CA LYS A 52 -2.27 -10.14 -3.60
C LYS A 52 -3.75 -10.21 -3.95
N VAL A 53 -4.45 -9.08 -3.91
CA VAL A 53 -5.87 -9.01 -4.33
C VAL A 53 -6.03 -9.44 -5.78
N ARG A 54 -5.16 -8.95 -6.68
CA ARG A 54 -5.19 -9.36 -8.09
C ARG A 54 -4.96 -10.85 -8.24
N GLU A 55 -3.95 -11.40 -7.57
CA GLU A 55 -3.65 -12.84 -7.62
C GLU A 55 -4.83 -13.69 -7.15
N LEU A 56 -5.48 -13.30 -6.03
CA LEU A 56 -6.66 -14.00 -5.52
C LEU A 56 -7.84 -13.90 -6.47
N ALA A 57 -8.07 -12.74 -7.08
CA ALA A 57 -9.12 -12.55 -8.08
C ALA A 57 -8.86 -13.42 -9.32
N ASP A 58 -7.63 -13.43 -9.83
CA ASP A 58 -7.23 -14.26 -10.97
C ASP A 58 -7.38 -15.76 -10.66
N ARG A 59 -7.01 -16.18 -9.45
CA ARG A 59 -7.19 -17.56 -8.98
C ARG A 59 -8.67 -17.92 -8.90
N PHE A 60 -9.49 -17.05 -8.32
CA PHE A 60 -10.93 -17.23 -8.25
C PHE A 60 -11.57 -17.34 -9.65
N LEU A 61 -11.16 -16.50 -10.60
CA LEU A 61 -11.67 -16.56 -11.97
C LEU A 61 -11.28 -17.86 -12.69
N ARG A 62 -10.11 -18.44 -12.37
CA ARG A 62 -9.62 -19.68 -12.98
C ARG A 62 -10.21 -20.93 -12.33
N GLU A 63 -10.26 -20.97 -11.01
CA GLU A 63 -10.57 -22.17 -10.22
C GLU A 63 -12.02 -22.16 -9.71
N GLY A 64 -12.73 -21.04 -9.84
CA GLY A 64 -14.01 -20.82 -9.17
C GLY A 64 -13.84 -20.64 -7.67
N LEU A 65 -14.94 -20.71 -6.93
CA LEU A 65 -14.87 -20.76 -5.48
C LEU A 65 -14.32 -22.13 -5.05
N PRO A 66 -13.48 -22.20 -3.99
CA PRO A 66 -12.98 -23.46 -3.46
C PRO A 66 -14.08 -24.20 -2.68
N TYR A 67 -15.16 -24.56 -3.37
CA TYR A 67 -16.28 -25.31 -2.83
C TYR A 67 -15.92 -26.80 -2.87
N ARG A 68 -15.18 -27.26 -1.86
CA ARG A 68 -15.02 -28.69 -1.59
C ARG A 68 -15.98 -29.20 -0.51
N ASP A 69 -16.22 -28.40 0.53
CA ASP A 69 -17.14 -28.70 1.64
C ASP A 69 -18.03 -27.47 1.95
N LEU A 70 -19.03 -27.19 1.12
CA LEU A 70 -20.06 -26.23 1.50
C LEU A 70 -21.05 -26.91 2.46
N PRO A 71 -21.43 -26.27 3.58
CA PRO A 71 -22.56 -26.72 4.37
C PRO A 71 -23.78 -26.75 3.46
N THR A 72 -24.39 -27.92 3.38
CA THR A 72 -25.66 -28.15 2.72
C THR A 72 -26.76 -27.43 3.48
N VAL A 73 -27.92 -27.27 2.85
CA VAL A 73 -29.10 -26.66 3.49
C VAL A 73 -29.41 -27.32 4.85
N ARG A 74 -29.18 -28.64 4.96
CA ARG A 74 -29.33 -29.39 6.23
C ARG A 74 -28.38 -28.94 7.33
N ASP A 75 -27.13 -28.66 7.00
CA ASP A 75 -26.12 -28.21 7.97
C ASP A 75 -26.46 -26.82 8.53
N VAL A 76 -27.17 -25.99 7.75
CA VAL A 76 -27.62 -24.66 8.17
C VAL A 76 -28.92 -24.74 8.99
N GLU A 77 -29.80 -25.68 8.66
CA GLU A 77 -31.06 -25.91 9.38
C GLU A 77 -30.84 -26.52 10.77
N GLU A 78 -29.93 -27.51 10.93
CA GLU A 78 -29.62 -28.12 12.23
C GLU A 78 -29.05 -27.12 13.26
N VAL A 79 -28.32 -26.09 12.82
CA VAL A 79 -27.78 -25.04 13.70
C VAL A 79 -28.86 -24.07 14.17
N ARG A 80 -29.96 -23.91 13.42
CA ARG A 80 -31.07 -23.02 13.77
C ARG A 80 -32.08 -23.65 14.73
N GLU A 81 -32.11 -24.97 14.84
CA GLU A 81 -33.01 -25.71 15.74
C GLU A 81 -32.44 -25.95 17.15
N ARG A 82 -31.19 -25.55 17.42
CA ARG A 82 -30.58 -25.53 18.76
C ARG A 82 -30.62 -24.15 19.40
#